data_AF-A0A7V1PV02-F1
#
_entry.id   AF-A0A7V1PV02-F1
#
_cell.length_a   1.000
_cell.length_b   1.000
_cell.length_c   1.000
_cell.angle_alpha   90.00
_cell.angle_beta   90.00
_cell.angle_gamma   90.00
#
_symmetry.space_group_name_H-M   'P 1'
#
loop_
_entity.id
_entity.type
_entity.pdbx_description
1 polymer ?
#
loop_
_entity_poly.entity_id
_entity_poly.type
_entity_poly.pdbx_seq_one_letter_code
_entity_poly.pdbx_strand_id
1 'polypeptide(L)'
;MSTRAGRLCRSLFFLWPFLAVSAVSAFQPRQIKIIEVRDANLFFTEDSQLISLANVHSPSLQDSDSLKKALADKFIKFSREQLLSWPMQFIPSPGRDCGADSVISGHLYKEFPLSRQYINALYLERGMGFYLPCDTLHRGILFAAAQKGIEKRLGVWQQQKEGPVNLLRRFRGSVWLYPVFSPNDKYIPVFGFNYRWSDLIKLYKKDLFYTNLTAETGTLVFFYFPYIKAGWEAGYGNLYLRLNYGAVLPLPGQESGISSRSLPGLDIGFRFQMGKAWMELEYNLNRTEVTSLNIVTLSFILPANR
;
A
#
# COMPACT_ATOMS: atom_id res chain seq x y z
N MET A 1 65.52 -40.70 52.79
CA MET A 1 64.06 -40.47 52.72
C MET A 1 63.85 -39.33 51.73
N SER A 2 63.43 -39.62 50.48
CA SER A 2 62.03 -39.67 50.03
C SER A 2 61.41 -38.27 50.06
N THR A 3 60.98 -37.62 48.97
CA THR A 3 60.27 -38.10 47.76
C THR A 3 60.37 -37.07 46.62
N ARG A 4 60.48 -37.55 45.37
CA ARG A 4 60.21 -36.79 44.13
C ARG A 4 58.73 -36.96 43.75
N ALA A 5 58.02 -35.86 43.49
CA ALA A 5 56.78 -35.80 42.70
C ALA A 5 56.51 -34.31 42.39
N GLY A 6 56.09 -33.84 41.22
CA GLY A 6 55.79 -34.47 39.96
C GLY A 6 55.89 -33.40 38.87
N ARG A 7 56.38 -33.79 37.69
CA ARG A 7 56.38 -32.98 36.47
C ARG A 7 55.53 -33.71 35.44
N LEU A 8 54.25 -33.40 35.35
CA LEU A 8 53.36 -33.86 34.29
C LEU A 8 52.18 -32.89 34.18
N CYS A 9 52.41 -31.67 33.67
CA CYS A 9 51.31 -30.78 33.29
C CYS A 9 51.76 -29.61 32.38
N ARG A 10 52.36 -29.90 31.22
CA ARG A 10 52.79 -28.82 30.28
C ARG A 10 52.51 -29.05 28.78
N SER A 11 51.85 -30.13 28.38
CA SER A 11 51.78 -30.51 26.95
C SER A 11 50.38 -30.46 26.30
N LEU A 12 49.41 -29.72 26.84
CA LEU A 12 48.04 -29.65 26.26
C LEU A 12 47.59 -28.27 25.77
N PHE A 13 48.42 -27.23 25.86
CA PHE A 13 48.01 -25.86 25.47
C PHE A 13 48.37 -25.43 24.04
N PHE A 14 48.89 -26.33 23.19
CA PHE A 14 49.40 -25.96 21.86
C PHE A 14 48.55 -26.41 20.66
N LEU A 15 47.30 -26.86 20.87
CA LEU A 15 46.40 -27.29 19.79
C LEU A 15 45.14 -26.42 19.60
N TRP A 16 44.98 -25.32 20.36
CA TRP A 16 43.79 -24.46 20.26
C TRP A 16 43.74 -23.51 19.02
N PRO A 17 44.83 -22.95 18.47
CA PRO A 17 44.68 -21.90 17.45
C PRO A 17 44.27 -22.43 16.05
N PHE A 18 44.32 -23.73 15.79
CA PHE A 18 43.98 -24.29 14.47
C PHE A 18 42.49 -24.54 14.23
N LEU A 19 41.65 -24.60 15.28
CA LEU A 19 40.20 -24.81 15.13
C LEU A 19 39.40 -23.51 14.93
N ALA A 20 40.02 -22.33 15.06
CA ALA A 20 39.33 -21.04 14.93
C ALA A 20 39.30 -20.47 13.49
N VAL A 21 39.97 -21.11 12.52
CA VAL A 21 40.11 -20.56 11.15
C VAL A 21 39.05 -21.10 10.17
N SER A 22 38.27 -22.12 10.54
CA SER A 22 37.36 -22.80 9.59
C SER A 22 35.98 -22.15 9.42
N ALA A 23 35.65 -21.07 10.13
CA ALA A 23 34.28 -20.52 10.17
C ALA A 23 34.02 -19.31 9.24
N VAL A 24 35.01 -18.82 8.48
CA VAL A 24 34.87 -17.57 7.70
C VAL A 24 34.46 -17.79 6.22
N SER A 25 34.33 -19.04 5.76
CA SER A 25 34.10 -19.34 4.33
C SER A 25 32.66 -19.32 3.84
N ALA A 26 31.67 -18.92 4.66
CA ALA A 26 30.25 -19.04 4.29
C ALA A 26 29.75 -18.01 3.27
N PHE A 27 30.50 -16.92 3.00
CA PHE A 27 30.05 -15.80 2.14
C PHE A 27 30.97 -15.54 0.95
N GLN A 28 31.56 -16.58 0.37
CA GLN A 28 32.39 -16.41 -0.81
C GLN A 28 31.51 -16.20 -2.05
N PRO A 29 31.77 -15.16 -2.86
CA PRO A 29 31.13 -14.99 -4.15
C PRO A 29 31.37 -16.22 -5.03
N ARG A 30 30.32 -16.71 -5.70
CA ARG A 30 30.38 -17.87 -6.60
C ARG A 30 29.99 -17.44 -8.01
N GLN A 31 30.63 -18.04 -9.01
CA GLN A 31 30.19 -17.93 -10.40
C GLN A 31 29.02 -18.88 -10.58
N ILE A 32 27.92 -18.39 -11.15
CA ILE A 32 26.75 -19.20 -11.48
C ILE A 32 26.28 -18.89 -12.91
N LYS A 33 25.49 -19.79 -13.46
CA LYS A 33 24.77 -19.58 -14.72
C LYS A 33 23.29 -19.93 -14.52
N ILE A 34 22.41 -19.01 -14.88
CA ILE A 34 20.96 -19.25 -14.84
C ILE A 34 20.56 -20.01 -16.10
N ILE A 35 19.97 -21.19 -15.92
CA ILE A 35 19.48 -22.04 -17.01
C ILE A 35 17.97 -21.91 -17.21
N GLU A 36 17.23 -21.57 -16.16
CA GLU A 36 15.78 -21.40 -16.23
C GLU A 36 15.30 -20.26 -15.32
N VAL A 37 14.32 -19.49 -15.81
CA VAL A 37 13.58 -18.50 -15.01
C VAL A 37 12.22 -19.11 -14.66
N ARG A 38 12.06 -19.49 -13.38
CA ARG A 38 10.86 -20.15 -12.83
C ARG A 38 9.76 -19.14 -12.49
N ASP A 39 10.16 -17.98 -11.96
CA ASP A 39 9.27 -16.86 -11.64
C ASP A 39 10.01 -15.53 -11.80
N ALA A 40 9.34 -14.40 -11.62
CA ALA A 40 9.91 -13.07 -11.80
C ALA A 40 11.20 -12.89 -10.99
N ASN A 41 11.24 -13.39 -9.76
CA ASN A 41 12.39 -13.35 -8.86
C ASN A 41 12.93 -14.75 -8.47
N LEU A 42 12.68 -15.77 -9.28
CA LEU A 42 13.05 -17.16 -8.94
C LEU A 42 13.74 -17.83 -10.13
N PHE A 43 14.97 -18.29 -9.91
CA PHE A 43 15.84 -18.79 -10.98
C PHE A 43 16.41 -20.16 -10.62
N PHE A 44 16.55 -21.01 -11.62
CA PHE A 44 17.22 -22.29 -11.51
C PHE A 44 18.60 -22.19 -12.17
N THR A 45 19.63 -22.58 -11.42
CA THR A 45 21.03 -22.50 -11.86
C THR A 45 21.52 -23.83 -12.45
N GLU A 46 22.62 -23.77 -13.19
CA GLU A 46 23.30 -24.95 -13.74
C GLU A 46 23.72 -25.96 -12.65
N ASP A 47 24.07 -25.48 -11.46
CA ASP A 47 24.38 -26.30 -10.28
C ASP A 47 23.14 -26.93 -9.62
N SER A 48 21.99 -26.92 -10.30
CA SER A 48 20.70 -27.43 -9.80
C SER A 48 20.21 -26.74 -8.52
N GLN A 49 20.58 -25.47 -8.32
CA GLN A 49 20.13 -24.68 -7.17
C GLN A 49 18.98 -23.76 -7.58
N LEU A 50 18.01 -23.62 -6.67
CA LEU A 50 16.93 -22.65 -6.80
C LEU A 50 17.32 -21.40 -6.00
N ILE A 51 17.39 -20.26 -6.67
CA ILE A 51 17.83 -18.99 -6.08
C ILE A 51 16.82 -17.87 -6.29
N SER A 52 16.82 -16.89 -5.39
CA SER A 52 16.02 -15.66 -5.49
C SER A 52 16.85 -14.41 -5.20
N LEU A 53 16.44 -13.24 -5.71
CA LEU A 53 17.09 -11.98 -5.38
C LEU A 53 16.71 -11.58 -3.95
N ALA A 54 17.72 -11.43 -3.09
CA ALA A 54 17.57 -10.89 -1.75
C ALA A 54 17.07 -9.44 -1.79
N ASN A 55 16.27 -9.09 -0.79
CA ASN A 55 15.64 -7.79 -0.60
C ASN A 55 14.67 -7.32 -1.71
N VAL A 56 14.30 -8.19 -2.65
CA VAL A 56 13.37 -7.89 -3.74
C VAL A 56 12.16 -8.81 -3.63
N HIS A 57 10.97 -8.23 -3.53
CA HIS A 57 9.71 -8.98 -3.55
C HIS A 57 8.97 -8.69 -4.86
N SER A 58 8.89 -9.66 -5.76
CA SER A 58 8.27 -9.52 -7.07
C SER A 58 6.91 -10.22 -7.12
N PRO A 59 5.97 -9.75 -7.96
CA PRO A 59 4.77 -10.51 -8.31
C PRO A 59 5.12 -11.91 -8.81
N SER A 60 4.24 -12.87 -8.54
CA SER A 60 4.39 -14.28 -8.89
C SER A 60 3.31 -14.73 -9.86
N LEU A 61 3.62 -15.73 -10.70
CA LEU A 61 2.59 -16.43 -11.48
C LEU A 61 1.54 -17.14 -10.62
N GLN A 62 1.87 -17.41 -9.36
CA GLN A 62 0.99 -18.05 -8.39
C GLN A 62 0.10 -17.05 -7.63
N ASP A 63 0.28 -15.74 -7.82
CA ASP A 63 -0.58 -14.72 -7.19
C ASP A 63 -2.06 -14.93 -7.55
N SER A 64 -2.99 -14.75 -6.62
CA SER A 64 -4.43 -14.84 -6.94
C SER A 64 -4.93 -13.71 -7.84
N ASP A 65 -4.20 -12.59 -7.88
CA ASP A 65 -4.54 -11.39 -8.63
C ASP A 65 -4.05 -11.50 -10.09
N SER A 66 -4.98 -11.45 -11.05
CA SER A 66 -4.68 -11.56 -12.48
C SER A 66 -3.76 -10.46 -13.00
N LEU A 67 -3.82 -9.25 -12.41
CA LEU A 67 -2.96 -8.13 -12.80
C LEU A 67 -1.52 -8.37 -12.35
N LYS A 68 -1.34 -8.98 -11.18
CA LYS A 68 -0.01 -9.38 -10.68
C LYS A 68 0.59 -10.50 -11.53
N LYS A 69 -0.21 -11.49 -11.92
CA LYS A 69 0.24 -12.55 -12.85
C LYS A 69 0.73 -11.99 -14.17
N ALA A 70 -0.03 -11.06 -14.78
CA ALA A 70 0.36 -10.42 -16.03
C ALA A 70 1.66 -9.61 -15.91
N LEU A 71 1.90 -8.97 -14.75
CA LEU A 71 3.19 -8.34 -14.46
C LEU A 71 4.32 -9.36 -14.30
N ALA A 72 4.06 -10.45 -13.57
CA ALA A 72 5.03 -11.53 -13.38
C ALA A 72 5.47 -12.12 -14.73
N ASP A 73 4.54 -12.41 -15.65
CA ASP A 73 4.84 -12.88 -17.01
C ASP A 73 5.77 -11.91 -17.76
N LYS A 74 5.48 -10.60 -17.68
CA LYS A 74 6.31 -9.57 -18.31
C LYS A 74 7.72 -9.52 -17.72
N PHE A 75 7.84 -9.66 -16.40
CA PHE A 75 9.14 -9.66 -15.72
C PHE A 75 9.92 -10.93 -16.04
N ILE A 76 9.28 -12.10 -16.06
CA ILE A 76 9.89 -13.37 -16.48
C ILE A 76 10.46 -13.26 -17.89
N LYS A 77 9.71 -12.69 -18.83
CA LYS A 77 10.21 -12.47 -20.20
C LYS A 77 11.47 -11.60 -20.21
N PHE A 78 11.46 -10.48 -19.49
CA PHE A 78 12.64 -9.62 -19.35
C PHE A 78 13.83 -10.37 -18.74
N SER A 79 13.61 -11.15 -17.67
CA SER A 79 14.65 -11.91 -17.00
C SER A 79 15.25 -12.99 -17.91
N ARG A 80 14.42 -13.65 -18.74
CA ARG A 80 14.91 -14.61 -19.74
C ARG A 80 15.80 -13.92 -20.78
N GLU A 81 15.40 -12.76 -21.28
CA GLU A 81 16.19 -12.01 -22.27
C GLU A 81 17.51 -11.47 -21.69
N GLN A 82 17.55 -11.11 -20.42
CA GLN A 82 18.72 -10.44 -19.82
C GLN A 82 19.67 -11.35 -19.03
N LEU A 83 19.15 -12.41 -18.41
CA LEU A 83 19.89 -13.19 -17.41
C LEU A 83 20.20 -14.62 -17.87
N LEU A 84 19.41 -15.18 -18.79
CA LEU A 84 19.53 -16.59 -19.18
C LEU A 84 20.87 -16.85 -19.90
N SER A 85 21.55 -17.93 -19.52
CA SER A 85 22.84 -18.36 -20.06
C SER A 85 24.01 -17.38 -19.89
N TRP A 86 23.84 -16.28 -19.14
CA TRP A 86 24.93 -15.37 -18.81
C TRP A 86 25.68 -15.83 -17.55
N PRO A 87 27.02 -15.82 -17.54
CA PRO A 87 27.78 -16.01 -16.31
C PRO A 87 27.57 -14.81 -15.38
N MET A 88 27.27 -15.09 -14.11
CA MET A 88 27.00 -14.07 -13.10
C MET A 88 27.72 -14.41 -11.80
N GLN A 89 28.06 -13.38 -11.04
CA GLN A 89 28.54 -13.54 -9.69
C GLN A 89 27.36 -13.51 -8.72
N PHE A 90 27.21 -14.57 -7.93
CA PHE A 90 26.23 -14.72 -6.89
C PHE A 90 26.88 -14.62 -5.52
N ILE A 91 26.30 -13.78 -4.66
CA ILE A 91 26.70 -13.64 -3.26
C ILE A 91 25.48 -14.04 -2.40
N PRO A 92 25.52 -15.16 -1.69
CA PRO A 92 24.44 -15.55 -0.79
C PRO A 92 24.15 -14.45 0.24
N SER A 93 22.86 -14.23 0.53
CA SER A 93 22.46 -13.29 1.56
C SER A 93 22.88 -13.77 2.96
N PRO A 94 23.37 -12.87 3.84
CA PRO A 94 23.65 -13.21 5.23
C PRO A 94 22.39 -13.27 6.10
N GLY A 95 21.22 -12.85 5.59
CA GLY A 95 19.96 -12.90 6.32
C GLY A 95 19.43 -14.32 6.38
N ARG A 96 19.30 -14.87 7.60
CA ARG A 96 18.73 -16.22 7.83
C ARG A 96 17.27 -16.32 7.36
N ASP A 97 16.55 -15.21 7.41
CA ASP A 97 15.11 -15.14 7.10
C ASP A 97 14.83 -14.70 5.65
N CYS A 98 15.86 -14.58 4.81
CA CYS A 98 15.71 -14.08 3.44
C CYS A 98 15.10 -15.08 2.45
N GLY A 99 14.96 -16.36 2.80
CA GLY A 99 14.53 -17.41 1.87
C GLY A 99 13.68 -18.48 2.54
N ALA A 100 12.94 -19.24 1.72
CA ALA A 100 12.31 -20.48 2.16
C ALA A 100 13.37 -21.60 2.24
N ASP A 101 13.09 -22.69 2.97
CA ASP A 101 14.05 -23.75 3.28
C ASP A 101 14.78 -24.35 2.06
N SER A 102 14.19 -24.29 0.86
CA SER A 102 14.76 -24.82 -0.39
C SER A 102 15.22 -23.74 -1.39
N VAL A 103 15.20 -22.45 -1.02
CA VAL A 103 15.52 -21.34 -1.92
C VAL A 103 16.62 -20.48 -1.31
N ILE A 104 17.74 -20.36 -2.03
CA ILE A 104 18.87 -19.55 -1.57
C ILE A 104 18.69 -18.12 -2.09
N SER A 105 18.39 -17.20 -1.17
CA SER A 105 18.35 -15.77 -1.50
C SER A 105 19.75 -15.17 -1.59
N GLY A 106 19.98 -14.28 -2.55
CA GLY A 106 21.26 -13.58 -2.65
C GLY A 106 21.30 -12.41 -3.62
N HIS A 107 22.51 -11.91 -3.84
CA HIS A 107 22.80 -10.74 -4.63
C HIS A 107 23.45 -11.17 -5.94
N LEU A 108 22.85 -10.78 -7.06
CA LEU A 108 23.34 -11.14 -8.40
C LEU A 108 24.01 -9.96 -9.08
N TYR A 109 25.16 -10.25 -9.69
CA TYR A 109 25.92 -9.28 -10.47
C TYR A 109 26.27 -9.86 -11.83
N LYS A 110 25.96 -9.09 -12.86
CA LYS A 110 26.34 -9.38 -14.22
C LYS A 110 27.64 -8.63 -14.53
N GLU A 111 28.70 -9.37 -14.79
CA GLU A 111 30.02 -8.83 -15.10
C GLU A 111 30.11 -8.51 -16.59
N PHE A 112 30.54 -7.29 -16.90
CA PHE A 112 30.93 -6.86 -18.24
C PHE A 112 32.41 -6.44 -18.20
N PRO A 113 33.13 -6.40 -19.34
CA PRO A 113 34.56 -6.08 -19.35
C PRO A 113 34.94 -4.74 -18.68
N LEU A 114 34.03 -3.76 -18.66
CA LEU A 114 34.28 -2.41 -18.12
C LEU A 114 33.29 -2.01 -17.02
N SER A 115 32.32 -2.86 -16.66
CA SER A 115 31.30 -2.50 -15.68
C SER A 115 30.67 -3.72 -15.03
N ARG A 116 30.11 -3.52 -13.84
CA ARG A 116 29.36 -4.54 -13.11
C ARG A 116 27.95 -4.05 -12.88
N GLN A 117 26.97 -4.83 -13.33
CA GLN A 117 25.56 -4.48 -13.16
C GLN A 117 24.97 -5.26 -11.99
N TYR A 118 24.47 -4.53 -10.99
CA TYR A 118 23.82 -5.12 -9.83
C TYR A 118 22.34 -5.39 -10.11
N ILE A 119 21.99 -6.67 -10.27
CA ILE A 119 20.67 -7.10 -10.77
C ILE A 119 19.55 -6.79 -9.78
N ASN A 120 19.75 -6.98 -8.47
CA ASN A 120 18.74 -6.66 -7.46
C ASN A 120 18.35 -5.17 -7.53
N ALA A 121 19.33 -4.27 -7.68
CA ALA A 121 19.07 -2.84 -7.85
C ALA A 121 18.37 -2.53 -9.19
N LEU A 122 18.78 -3.18 -10.29
CA LEU A 122 18.12 -3.03 -11.59
C LEU A 122 16.63 -3.40 -11.54
N TYR A 123 16.29 -4.48 -10.82
CA TYR A 123 14.90 -4.90 -10.65
C TYR A 123 14.07 -3.85 -9.94
N LEU A 124 14.59 -3.30 -8.84
CA LEU A 124 13.91 -2.25 -8.07
C LEU A 124 13.76 -0.96 -8.88
N GLU A 125 14.82 -0.54 -9.60
CA GLU A 125 14.78 0.66 -10.45
C GLU A 125 13.77 0.53 -11.59
N ARG A 126 13.58 -0.67 -12.16
CA ARG A 126 12.56 -0.93 -13.18
C ARG A 126 11.17 -1.20 -12.62
N GLY A 127 11.00 -1.16 -11.30
CA GLY A 127 9.73 -1.47 -10.64
C GLY A 127 9.30 -2.93 -10.83
N MET A 128 10.24 -3.86 -10.99
CA MET A 128 9.96 -5.31 -11.14
C MET A 128 9.69 -5.99 -9.79
N GLY A 129 9.79 -5.25 -8.69
CA GLY A 129 9.45 -5.71 -7.36
C GLY A 129 9.47 -4.56 -6.35
N PHE A 130 9.07 -4.88 -5.13
CA PHE A 130 9.12 -4.03 -3.97
C PHE A 130 10.43 -4.26 -3.21
N TYR A 131 10.95 -3.20 -2.61
CA TYR A 131 12.08 -3.33 -1.70
C TYR A 131 11.57 -3.84 -0.34
N LEU A 132 12.01 -5.03 0.05
CA LEU A 132 11.64 -5.66 1.32
C LEU A 132 12.93 -6.14 2.01
N PRO A 133 13.54 -5.34 2.90
CA PRO A 133 14.82 -5.67 3.49
C PRO A 133 14.74 -6.94 4.34
N CYS A 134 15.56 -7.92 4.01
CA CYS A 134 15.79 -9.16 4.75
C CYS A 134 17.26 -9.31 5.19
N ASP A 135 18.17 -8.52 4.62
CA ASP A 135 19.57 -8.40 5.06
C ASP A 135 20.05 -6.93 5.06
N THR A 136 21.32 -6.75 5.45
CA THR A 136 21.98 -5.43 5.53
C THR A 136 22.85 -5.11 4.32
N LEU A 137 23.07 -6.04 3.40
CA LEU A 137 23.97 -5.85 2.26
C LEU A 137 23.35 -4.88 1.24
N HIS A 138 24.13 -3.87 0.86
CA HIS A 138 23.77 -2.87 -0.15
C HIS A 138 22.44 -2.13 0.12
N ARG A 139 22.03 -2.03 1.39
CA ARG A 139 20.75 -1.42 1.81
C ARG A 139 20.50 -0.05 1.16
N GLY A 140 21.49 0.84 1.22
CA GLY A 140 21.38 2.20 0.66
C GLY A 140 21.19 2.21 -0.87
N ILE A 141 21.91 1.35 -1.59
CA ILE A 141 21.82 1.24 -3.05
C ILE A 141 20.45 0.72 -3.47
N LEU A 142 19.97 -0.33 -2.79
CA LEU A 142 18.66 -0.94 -3.09
C LEU A 142 17.51 0.01 -2.77
N PHE A 143 17.57 0.71 -1.63
CA PHE A 143 16.58 1.71 -1.28
C PHE A 143 16.52 2.83 -2.32
N ALA A 144 17.68 3.38 -2.72
CA ALA A 144 17.73 4.42 -3.75
C ALA A 144 17.20 3.93 -5.11
N ALA A 145 17.51 2.69 -5.49
CA ALA A 145 16.96 2.09 -6.72
C ALA A 145 15.44 1.95 -6.66
N ALA A 146 14.88 1.52 -5.52
CA ALA A 146 13.44 1.45 -5.33
C ALA A 146 12.77 2.82 -5.44
N GLN A 147 13.37 3.88 -4.86
CA GLN A 147 12.86 5.25 -4.98
C GLN A 147 12.80 5.71 -6.45
N LYS A 148 13.84 5.43 -7.25
CA LYS A 148 13.81 5.73 -8.69
C LYS A 148 12.66 5.03 -9.42
N GLY A 149 12.38 3.76 -9.08
CA GLY A 149 11.27 3.01 -9.65
C GLY A 149 9.90 3.60 -9.28
N ILE A 150 9.76 4.08 -8.04
CA ILE A 150 8.56 4.76 -7.53
C ILE A 150 8.36 6.11 -8.25
N GLU A 151 9.41 6.94 -8.28
CA GLU A 151 9.38 8.26 -8.93
C GLU A 151 9.00 8.16 -10.41
N LYS A 152 9.58 7.20 -11.12
CA LYS A 152 9.29 6.93 -12.54
C LYS A 152 7.99 6.15 -12.77
N ARG A 153 7.32 5.69 -11.70
CA ARG A 153 6.07 4.92 -11.73
C ARG A 153 6.14 3.68 -12.64
N LEU A 154 7.21 2.91 -12.53
CA LEU A 154 7.45 1.75 -13.38
C LEU A 154 6.90 0.45 -12.78
N GLY A 155 6.57 -0.52 -13.64
CA GLY A 155 6.23 -1.89 -13.25
C GLY A 155 5.10 -1.97 -12.21
N VAL A 156 5.40 -2.52 -11.03
CA VAL A 156 4.44 -2.66 -9.91
C VAL A 156 3.90 -1.31 -9.42
N TRP A 157 4.64 -0.22 -9.63
CA TRP A 157 4.24 1.13 -9.25
C TRP A 157 3.31 1.78 -10.28
N GLN A 158 3.25 1.25 -11.50
CA GLN A 158 2.36 1.77 -12.54
C GLN A 158 0.88 1.52 -12.22
N GLN A 159 0.59 0.40 -11.54
CA GLN A 159 -0.76 0.00 -11.14
C GLN A 159 -1.28 0.72 -9.89
N GLN A 160 -0.46 1.56 -9.23
CA GLN A 160 -0.96 2.50 -8.22
C GLN A 160 -1.70 3.70 -8.83
N LYS A 161 -1.80 3.80 -10.17
CA LYS A 161 -2.89 4.57 -10.76
C LYS A 161 -4.18 3.96 -10.25
N GLU A 162 -4.86 4.73 -9.39
CA GLU A 162 -6.22 4.53 -8.93
C GLU A 162 -6.98 3.78 -10.03
N GLY A 163 -7.30 2.49 -9.79
CA GLY A 163 -8.05 1.68 -10.74
C GLY A 163 -9.29 2.44 -11.22
N PRO A 164 -9.91 2.04 -12.36
CA PRO A 164 -11.05 2.76 -12.93
C PRO A 164 -11.96 3.19 -11.80
N VAL A 165 -12.15 4.51 -11.67
CA VAL A 165 -12.80 5.14 -10.53
C VAL A 165 -14.04 4.34 -10.21
N ASN A 166 -14.00 3.56 -9.13
CA ASN A 166 -15.10 2.67 -8.84
C ASN A 166 -16.25 3.57 -8.36
N LEU A 167 -17.19 3.84 -9.26
CA LEU A 167 -18.31 4.72 -9.00
C LEU A 167 -19.14 4.22 -7.81
N LEU A 168 -19.20 2.90 -7.58
CA LEU A 168 -19.90 2.34 -6.43
C LEU A 168 -19.24 2.68 -5.07
N ARG A 169 -17.93 2.95 -5.03
CA ARG A 169 -17.26 3.44 -3.80
C ARG A 169 -17.68 4.87 -3.43
N ARG A 170 -18.26 5.60 -4.37
CA ARG A 170 -18.76 6.96 -4.15
C ARG A 170 -20.24 6.95 -3.74
N PHE A 171 -20.95 5.85 -3.98
CA PHE A 171 -22.31 5.66 -3.51
C PHE A 171 -22.34 5.43 -2.00
N ARG A 172 -23.27 6.11 -1.35
CA ARG A 172 -23.48 6.08 0.09
C ARG A 172 -24.98 5.95 0.34
N GLY A 173 -25.34 5.00 1.20
CA GLY A 173 -26.64 5.01 1.87
C GLY A 173 -26.49 5.79 3.15
N SER A 174 -27.32 6.80 3.36
CA SER A 174 -27.30 7.68 4.53
C SER A 174 -28.62 7.62 5.31
N VAL A 175 -28.51 7.65 6.63
CA VAL A 175 -29.64 7.90 7.54
C VAL A 175 -29.37 9.23 8.21
N TRP A 176 -30.33 10.15 8.12
CA TRP A 176 -30.32 11.44 8.78
C TRP A 176 -31.41 11.50 9.84
N LEU A 177 -31.15 12.11 10.99
CA LEU A 177 -32.19 12.41 11.96
C LEU A 177 -32.67 13.84 11.75
N TYR A 178 -33.91 14.00 11.28
CA TYR A 178 -34.49 15.30 10.97
C TYR A 178 -35.42 15.73 12.11
N PRO A 179 -35.26 16.93 12.69
CA PRO A 179 -36.20 17.43 13.67
C PRO A 179 -37.52 17.76 12.97
N VAL A 180 -38.62 17.16 13.41
CA VAL A 180 -39.95 17.59 12.98
C VAL A 180 -40.38 18.75 13.83
N PHE A 181 -40.89 19.81 13.21
CA PHE A 181 -41.54 20.94 13.87
C PHE A 181 -42.81 20.46 14.58
N SER A 182 -42.61 19.82 15.72
CA SER A 182 -43.62 19.37 16.68
C SER A 182 -43.16 19.89 18.05
N PRO A 183 -44.07 20.32 18.92
CA PRO A 183 -43.74 20.86 20.25
C PRO A 183 -42.99 19.90 21.21
N ASN A 184 -42.65 18.69 20.76
CA ASN A 184 -42.02 17.63 21.56
C ASN A 184 -40.63 17.21 21.02
N ASP A 185 -39.98 18.02 20.18
CA ASP A 185 -38.63 17.76 19.64
C ASP A 185 -38.44 16.34 19.12
N LYS A 186 -39.42 15.84 18.35
CA LYS A 186 -39.35 14.49 17.78
C LYS A 186 -38.44 14.50 16.56
N TYR A 187 -37.44 13.64 16.56
CA TYR A 187 -36.61 13.36 15.40
C TYR A 187 -37.24 12.25 14.56
N ILE A 188 -37.32 12.44 13.24
CA ILE A 188 -37.68 11.39 12.29
C ILE A 188 -36.44 10.96 11.53
N PRO A 189 -36.16 9.65 11.44
CA PRO A 189 -35.13 9.15 10.54
C PRO A 189 -35.55 9.35 9.08
N VAL A 190 -34.72 10.05 8.33
CA VAL A 190 -34.83 10.26 6.88
C VAL A 190 -33.73 9.46 6.22
N PHE A 191 -34.11 8.58 5.29
CA PHE A 191 -33.16 7.82 4.49
C PHE A 191 -32.81 8.57 3.22
N GLY A 192 -31.57 8.43 2.75
CA GLY A 192 -31.19 8.87 1.43
C GLY A 192 -30.06 8.11 0.81
N PHE A 193 -29.89 8.46 -0.46
CA PHE A 193 -28.83 7.97 -1.28
C PHE A 193 -28.05 9.17 -1.79
N ASN A 194 -26.76 9.13 -1.55
CA ASN A 194 -25.85 10.19 -1.94
C ASN A 194 -24.64 9.61 -2.66
N TYR A 195 -24.12 10.42 -3.56
CA TYR A 195 -22.96 10.16 -4.37
C TYR A 195 -21.91 11.20 -4.03
N ARG A 196 -20.85 10.79 -3.35
CA ARG A 196 -19.80 11.69 -2.85
C ARG A 196 -18.50 11.52 -3.61
N TRP A 197 -18.05 12.62 -4.17
CA TRP A 197 -16.75 12.85 -4.76
C TRP A 197 -15.79 13.50 -3.75
N SER A 198 -15.46 12.81 -2.65
CA SER A 198 -14.59 13.37 -1.59
C SER A 198 -13.09 13.33 -1.90
N ASP A 199 -12.68 12.55 -2.91
CA ASP A 199 -11.29 12.36 -3.31
C ASP A 199 -10.99 12.90 -4.72
N LEU A 200 -11.89 13.73 -5.28
CA LEU A 200 -11.78 14.16 -6.68
C LEU A 200 -10.53 15.01 -6.91
N ILE A 201 -10.21 15.87 -5.94
CA ILE A 201 -8.99 16.67 -5.91
C ILE A 201 -8.39 16.53 -4.51
N LYS A 202 -7.35 15.71 -4.39
CA LYS A 202 -6.48 15.68 -3.21
C LYS A 202 -5.56 16.89 -3.30
N LEU A 203 -5.69 17.82 -2.36
CA LEU A 203 -4.89 19.05 -2.35
C LEU A 203 -3.58 18.84 -1.60
N TYR A 204 -3.62 18.09 -0.50
CA TYR A 204 -2.43 17.77 0.29
C TYR A 204 -2.60 16.45 1.04
N LYS A 205 -1.51 15.69 1.21
CA LYS A 205 -1.46 14.53 2.09
C LYS A 205 -0.05 14.34 2.66
N LYS A 206 0.06 14.32 3.99
CA LYS A 206 1.29 13.96 4.71
C LYS A 206 0.92 13.22 5.99
N ASP A 207 1.49 12.03 6.15
CA ASP A 207 1.21 11.13 7.27
C ASP A 207 -0.32 10.89 7.43
N LEU A 208 -0.88 11.28 8.58
CA LEU A 208 -2.31 11.18 8.89
C LEU A 208 -3.12 12.40 8.45
N PHE A 209 -2.46 13.50 8.08
CA PHE A 209 -3.13 14.74 7.70
C PHE A 209 -3.43 14.78 6.19
N TYR A 210 -4.63 15.21 5.83
CA TYR A 210 -5.05 15.38 4.45
C TYR A 210 -5.99 16.57 4.26
N THR A 211 -5.97 17.14 3.06
CA THR A 211 -6.97 18.12 2.61
C THR A 211 -7.46 17.79 1.20
N ASN A 212 -8.77 17.84 1.01
CA ASN A 212 -9.43 17.49 -0.23
C ASN A 212 -10.50 18.53 -0.60
N LEU A 213 -10.80 18.65 -1.90
CA LEU A 213 -12.05 19.23 -2.36
C LEU A 213 -13.08 18.12 -2.53
N THR A 214 -14.24 18.31 -1.92
CA THR A 214 -15.35 17.37 -1.92
C THR A 214 -16.52 17.93 -2.72
N ALA A 215 -17.21 17.07 -3.46
CA ALA A 215 -18.53 17.35 -4.00
C ALA A 215 -19.47 16.20 -3.67
N GLU A 216 -20.74 16.48 -3.47
CA GLU A 216 -21.76 15.50 -3.12
C GLU A 216 -23.06 15.85 -3.81
N THR A 217 -23.73 14.86 -4.38
CA THR A 217 -25.13 14.98 -4.79
C THR A 217 -25.94 13.85 -4.18
N GLY A 218 -27.21 14.08 -3.89
CA GLY A 218 -28.04 13.04 -3.32
C GLY A 218 -29.52 13.37 -3.38
N THR A 219 -30.33 12.43 -2.93
CA THR A 219 -31.77 12.61 -2.77
C THR A 219 -32.24 12.07 -1.43
N LEU A 220 -33.18 12.80 -0.82
CA LEU A 220 -33.90 12.34 0.36
C LEU A 220 -35.06 11.44 -0.10
N VAL A 221 -35.06 10.15 0.26
CA VAL A 221 -36.00 9.15 -0.31
C VAL A 221 -37.47 9.51 -0.06
N PHE A 222 -37.80 10.06 1.10
CA PHE A 222 -39.19 10.39 1.44
C PHE A 222 -39.70 11.69 0.82
N PHE A 223 -38.78 12.57 0.41
CA PHE A 223 -39.14 13.92 -0.02
C PHE A 223 -38.71 14.24 -1.46
N TYR A 224 -37.98 13.34 -2.11
CA TYR A 224 -37.41 13.50 -3.45
C TYR A 224 -36.74 14.86 -3.67
N PHE A 225 -35.98 15.35 -2.69
CA PHE A 225 -35.25 16.61 -2.82
C PHE A 225 -33.83 16.35 -3.31
N PRO A 226 -33.52 16.53 -4.61
CA PRO A 226 -32.16 16.49 -5.07
C PRO A 226 -31.37 17.65 -4.46
N TYR A 227 -30.16 17.36 -4.00
CA TYR A 227 -29.24 18.39 -3.55
C TYR A 227 -27.87 18.24 -4.19
N ILE A 228 -27.13 19.35 -4.21
CA ILE A 228 -25.72 19.39 -4.54
C ILE A 228 -24.98 20.18 -3.46
N LYS A 229 -23.86 19.66 -2.98
CA LYS A 229 -22.95 20.30 -2.03
C LYS A 229 -21.53 20.19 -2.56
N ALA A 230 -20.72 21.22 -2.37
CA ALA A 230 -19.29 21.19 -2.63
C ALA A 230 -18.56 21.92 -1.51
N GLY A 231 -17.35 21.47 -1.17
CA GLY A 231 -16.71 21.97 0.02
C GLY A 231 -15.30 21.46 0.26
N TRP A 232 -14.60 22.16 1.14
CA TRP A 232 -13.26 21.83 1.57
C TRP A 232 -13.33 20.85 2.72
N GLU A 233 -12.55 19.77 2.66
CA GLU A 233 -12.39 18.81 3.76
C GLU A 233 -10.94 18.83 4.23
N ALA A 234 -10.75 18.90 5.55
CA ALA A 234 -9.48 18.66 6.20
C ALA A 234 -9.65 17.52 7.21
N GLY A 235 -8.67 16.65 7.33
CA GLY A 235 -8.74 15.55 8.29
C GLY A 235 -7.40 15.14 8.86
N TYR A 236 -7.47 14.48 10.01
CA TYR A 236 -6.34 13.89 10.72
C TYR A 236 -6.72 12.49 11.20
N GLY A 237 -6.16 11.47 10.56
CA GLY A 237 -6.53 10.08 10.79
C GLY A 237 -8.01 9.85 10.47
N ASN A 238 -8.78 9.50 11.50
CA ASN A 238 -10.21 9.20 11.39
C ASN A 238 -11.11 10.43 11.58
N LEU A 239 -10.60 11.53 12.12
CA LEU A 239 -11.35 12.77 12.31
C LEU A 239 -11.30 13.62 11.04
N TYR A 240 -12.43 14.23 10.68
CA TYR A 240 -12.49 15.23 9.62
C TYR A 240 -13.38 16.42 9.99
N LEU A 241 -13.06 17.55 9.36
CA LEU A 241 -13.82 18.77 9.36
C LEU A 241 -14.07 19.17 7.90
N ARG A 242 -15.32 19.47 7.56
CA ARG A 242 -15.71 19.81 6.18
C ARG A 242 -16.54 21.08 6.15
N LEU A 243 -16.11 22.04 5.35
CA LEU A 243 -16.82 23.28 5.06
C LEU A 243 -17.52 23.13 3.71
N ASN A 244 -18.85 23.07 3.71
CA ASN A 244 -19.63 22.88 2.50
C ASN A 244 -20.49 24.07 2.17
N TYR A 245 -20.72 24.25 0.88
CA TYR A 245 -21.74 25.11 0.33
C TYR A 245 -22.56 24.29 -0.66
N GLY A 246 -23.89 24.39 -0.58
CA GLY A 246 -24.75 23.64 -1.47
C GLY A 246 -26.12 24.24 -1.64
N ALA A 247 -26.92 23.64 -2.51
CA ALA A 247 -28.29 24.00 -2.75
C ALA A 247 -29.17 22.75 -2.80
N VAL A 248 -30.39 22.88 -2.26
CA VAL A 248 -31.48 21.95 -2.55
C VAL A 248 -32.15 22.43 -3.83
N LEU A 249 -32.28 21.54 -4.81
CA LEU A 249 -32.89 21.86 -6.09
C LEU A 249 -34.40 21.64 -5.99
N PRO A 250 -35.22 22.61 -6.42
CA PRO A 250 -36.67 22.46 -6.43
C PRO A 250 -37.08 21.37 -7.43
N LEU A 251 -38.16 20.65 -7.12
CA LEU A 251 -38.75 19.70 -8.06
C LEU A 251 -39.46 20.43 -9.20
N PRO A 252 -39.46 19.88 -10.44
CA PRO A 252 -40.22 20.44 -11.54
C PRO A 252 -41.71 20.57 -11.17
N GLY A 253 -42.28 21.77 -11.26
CA GLY A 253 -43.68 22.04 -10.95
C GLY A 253 -43.99 22.45 -9.50
N GLN A 254 -42.99 22.60 -8.63
CA GLN A 254 -43.17 23.26 -7.32
C GLN A 254 -43.01 24.78 -7.49
N GLU A 255 -44.12 25.52 -7.42
CA GLU A 255 -44.11 26.98 -7.43
C GLU A 255 -43.46 27.52 -6.14
N SER A 256 -42.22 28.02 -6.28
CA SER A 256 -41.65 29.24 -5.65
C SER A 256 -41.82 29.52 -4.15
N GLY A 257 -42.13 28.53 -3.30
CA GLY A 257 -42.04 28.66 -1.83
C GLY A 257 -40.69 28.20 -1.25
N ILE A 258 -40.04 27.24 -1.90
CA ILE A 258 -38.76 26.67 -1.49
C ILE A 258 -37.70 27.23 -2.45
N SER A 259 -37.35 28.50 -2.26
CA SER A 259 -36.21 29.08 -2.99
C SER A 259 -34.98 28.20 -2.78
N SER A 260 -34.13 28.08 -3.81
CA SER A 260 -32.85 27.38 -3.75
C SER A 260 -32.01 27.99 -2.62
N ARG A 261 -32.14 27.44 -1.41
CA ARG A 261 -31.44 27.96 -0.24
C ARG A 261 -30.01 27.45 -0.28
N SER A 262 -29.08 28.39 -0.24
CA SER A 262 -27.69 28.08 0.01
C SER A 262 -27.55 27.52 1.43
N LEU A 263 -26.86 26.39 1.55
CA LEU A 263 -26.60 25.72 2.82
C LEU A 263 -25.09 25.79 3.10
N PRO A 264 -24.57 26.92 3.62
CA PRO A 264 -23.23 26.97 4.16
C PRO A 264 -23.18 26.17 5.46
N GLY A 265 -22.65 24.95 5.40
CA GLY A 265 -22.59 24.04 6.54
C GLY A 265 -21.15 23.71 6.95
N LEU A 266 -20.96 23.48 8.25
CA LEU A 266 -19.74 22.91 8.80
C LEU A 266 -20.05 21.51 9.31
N ASP A 267 -19.46 20.49 8.69
CA ASP A 267 -19.57 19.11 9.16
C ASP A 267 -18.33 18.75 9.99
N ILE A 268 -18.54 18.12 11.13
CA ILE A 268 -17.48 17.50 11.93
C ILE A 268 -17.82 16.02 12.02
N GLY A 269 -16.89 15.14 11.67
CA GLY A 269 -17.19 13.72 11.65
C GLY A 269 -16.01 12.80 11.89
N PHE A 270 -16.34 11.54 12.15
CA PHE A 270 -15.40 10.45 12.34
C PHE A 270 -15.65 9.35 11.30
N ARG A 271 -14.56 8.84 10.72
CA ARG A 271 -14.53 7.68 9.82
C ARG A 271 -13.98 6.48 10.55
N PHE A 272 -14.64 5.34 10.41
CA PHE A 272 -14.09 4.08 10.91
C PHE A 272 -14.43 2.94 9.96
N GLN A 273 -13.54 1.96 9.92
CA GLN A 273 -13.66 0.81 9.05
C GLN A 273 -14.36 -0.33 9.79
N MET A 274 -15.49 -0.80 9.25
CA MET A 274 -16.21 -1.97 9.73
C MET A 274 -16.11 -3.11 8.71
N GLY A 275 -15.12 -3.98 8.89
CA GLY A 275 -14.80 -5.03 7.94
C GLY A 275 -14.36 -4.47 6.58
N LYS A 276 -15.17 -4.69 5.54
CA LYS A 276 -14.91 -4.16 4.18
C LYS A 276 -15.64 -2.84 3.90
N ALA A 277 -16.51 -2.39 4.80
CA ALA A 277 -17.26 -1.14 4.66
C ALA A 277 -16.61 -0.04 5.49
N TRP A 278 -16.82 1.21 5.07
CA TRP A 278 -16.55 2.37 5.90
C TRP A 278 -17.86 2.91 6.44
N MET A 279 -17.83 3.34 7.70
CA MET A 279 -18.90 4.02 8.38
C MET A 279 -18.42 5.43 8.73
N GLU A 280 -19.27 6.41 8.45
CA GLU A 280 -19.07 7.79 8.87
C GLU A 280 -20.14 8.16 9.87
N LEU A 281 -19.71 8.81 10.95
CA LEU A 281 -20.56 9.50 11.91
C LEU A 281 -20.27 10.99 11.77
N GLU A 282 -21.24 11.74 11.28
CA GLU A 282 -21.09 13.17 10.99
C GLU A 282 -22.08 13.98 11.80
N TYR A 283 -21.66 15.16 12.27
CA TYR A 283 -22.48 16.17 12.91
C TYR A 283 -22.41 17.47 12.11
N ASN A 284 -23.55 17.92 11.60
CA ASN A 284 -23.66 19.13 10.79
C ASN A 284 -24.00 20.35 11.67
N LEU A 285 -23.08 21.31 11.74
CA LEU A 285 -23.26 22.63 12.31
C LEU A 285 -23.77 23.58 11.22
N ASN A 286 -25.06 23.49 10.88
CA ASN A 286 -25.71 24.49 10.05
C ASN A 286 -26.37 25.54 10.95
N ARG A 287 -25.96 26.80 10.78
CA ARG A 287 -26.57 27.95 11.46
C ARG A 287 -27.31 28.79 10.42
N THR A 288 -28.46 28.29 9.98
CA THR A 288 -29.45 29.14 9.32
C THR A 288 -30.51 29.54 10.33
N GLU A 289 -31.10 30.74 10.20
CA GLU A 289 -32.07 31.34 11.15
C GLU A 289 -33.30 30.47 11.46
N VAL A 290 -33.49 29.38 10.73
CA VAL A 290 -34.41 28.29 11.07
C VAL A 290 -33.56 27.09 11.53
N THR A 291 -33.56 26.86 12.85
CA THR A 291 -33.21 25.60 13.56
C THR A 291 -31.76 25.08 13.48
N SER A 292 -31.22 24.72 14.65
CA SER A 292 -30.02 23.89 14.81
C SER A 292 -30.29 22.49 14.26
N LEU A 293 -29.84 22.23 13.03
CA LEU A 293 -30.06 20.98 12.34
C LEU A 293 -29.02 19.93 12.78
N ASN A 294 -29.27 19.27 13.90
CA ASN A 294 -28.40 18.20 14.41
C ASN A 294 -28.59 16.92 13.59
N ILE A 295 -27.95 16.86 12.42
CA ILE A 295 -27.96 15.67 11.59
C ILE A 295 -26.82 14.76 12.04
N VAL A 296 -27.19 13.59 12.57
CA VAL A 296 -26.28 12.44 12.62
C VAL A 296 -26.42 11.69 11.32
N THR A 297 -25.36 11.67 10.50
CA THR A 297 -25.33 10.86 9.27
C THR A 297 -24.61 9.55 9.53
N LEU A 298 -25.23 8.42 9.19
CA LEU A 298 -24.57 7.12 9.10
C LEU A 298 -24.41 6.73 7.63
N SER A 299 -23.18 6.75 7.08
CA SER A 299 -22.94 6.38 5.67
C SER A 299 -22.26 5.03 5.53
N PHE A 300 -22.78 4.16 4.66
CA PHE A 300 -22.09 2.91 4.28
C PHE A 300 -21.40 3.05 2.91
N ILE A 301 -20.09 2.77 2.87
CA ILE A 301 -19.35 2.67 1.61
C ILE A 301 -19.31 1.20 1.17
N LEU A 302 -19.92 0.90 0.02
CA LEU A 302 -19.90 -0.45 -0.52
C LEU A 302 -18.47 -0.86 -0.91
N PRO A 303 -18.03 -2.08 -0.54
CA PRO A 303 -16.75 -2.58 -0.99
C PRO A 303 -16.77 -2.73 -2.51
N ALA A 304 -15.68 -2.33 -3.15
CA ALA A 304 -15.43 -2.79 -4.51
C ALA A 304 -15.29 -4.32 -4.43
N ASN A 305 -16.18 -5.06 -5.10
CA ASN A 305 -15.86 -6.43 -5.44
C ASN A 305 -14.53 -6.38 -6.22
N ARG A 306 -13.52 -7.04 -5.66
CA ARG A 306 -12.23 -7.27 -6.32
C ARG A 306 -12.43 -8.30 -7.42
#